data_AF-A0A1Y0ERU0-F1
#
_entry.id   AF-A0A1Y0ERU0-F1
#
_cell.length_a   1.000
_cell.length_b   1.000
_cell.length_c   1.000
_cell.angle_alpha   90.00
_cell.angle_beta   90.00
_cell.angle_gamma   90.00
#
_symmetry.space_group_name_H-M   'P 1'
#
loop_
_entity.id
_entity.type
_entity.pdbx_description
1 polymer ?
#
loop_
_entity_poly.entity_id
_entity_poly.type
_entity_poly.pdbx_seq_one_letter_code
_entity_poly.pdbx_strand_id
1 'polypeptide(L)'
;MASWSALFPDLLPMIPPGRAEPLVERQLMRATQELCQATRLWRVVLDPVLTVAGEREYDIEFPGANELVRLEAAKLGGCDVPVWRHGDGQGRRIKTLNTKTVALSFGPGDGEELVLDVSLKPSARASGVDDWILDQYADTIVKGAAARLTGDAGMLQLFHDELDTINTRVWRGHAAARPRTRGSQF
;
A
#
# COMPACT_ATOMS: atom_id res chain seq x y z
N MET A 1 -5.92 10.19 -11.32
CA MET A 1 -4.62 10.35 -10.63
C MET A 1 -4.40 11.83 -10.44
N ALA A 2 -4.35 12.26 -9.19
CA ALA A 2 -4.22 13.66 -8.82
C ALA A 2 -2.76 13.99 -8.56
N SER A 3 -2.30 15.13 -9.08
CA SER A 3 -0.91 15.58 -8.95
C SER A 3 -0.63 16.16 -7.56
N TRP A 4 0.63 16.14 -7.14
CA TRP A 4 1.05 16.76 -5.88
C TRP A 4 0.74 18.26 -5.82
N SER A 5 0.85 18.95 -6.95
CA SER A 5 0.56 20.37 -7.08
C SER A 5 -0.88 20.75 -6.71
N ALA A 6 -1.82 19.80 -6.75
CA ALA A 6 -3.20 20.03 -6.31
C ALA A 6 -3.32 20.42 -4.82
N LEU A 7 -2.33 20.04 -4.00
CA LEU A 7 -2.30 20.33 -2.56
C LEU A 7 -1.56 21.64 -2.22
N PHE A 8 -1.02 22.34 -3.21
CA PHE A 8 -0.29 23.60 -2.97
C PHE A 8 -1.14 24.70 -2.33
N PRO A 9 -2.42 24.91 -2.71
CA PRO A 9 -3.26 25.93 -2.07
C PRO A 9 -3.39 25.75 -0.55
N ASP A 10 -3.38 24.51 -0.08
CA ASP A 10 -3.52 24.18 1.34
C ASP A 10 -2.16 24.16 2.06
N LEU A 11 -1.10 23.69 1.40
CA LEU A 11 0.22 23.54 2.01
C LEU A 11 1.05 24.83 2.02
N LEU A 12 1.05 25.61 0.94
CA LEU A 12 1.92 26.79 0.83
C LEU A 12 1.68 27.83 1.93
N PRO A 13 0.43 28.10 2.39
CA PRO A 13 0.20 29.01 3.51
C PRO A 13 0.78 28.53 4.86
N MET A 14 1.04 27.23 5.02
CA MET A 14 1.52 26.64 6.28
C MET A 14 3.05 26.66 6.42
N ILE A 15 3.78 26.97 5.35
CA ILE A 15 5.25 26.86 5.30
C ILE A 15 5.91 28.22 5.04
N PRO A 16 7.18 28.41 5.44
CA PRO A 16 7.91 29.64 5.11
C PRO A 16 7.94 29.90 3.59
N PRO A 17 7.85 31.17 3.16
CA PRO A 17 7.91 31.51 1.75
C PRO A 17 9.28 31.17 1.13
N GLY A 18 9.31 31.02 -0.20
CA GLY A 18 10.55 30.80 -0.96
C GLY A 18 11.02 29.34 -1.01
N ARG A 19 10.19 28.37 -0.58
CA ARG A 19 10.47 26.95 -0.80
C ARG A 19 10.28 26.59 -2.28
N ALA A 20 11.26 25.91 -2.86
CA ALA A 20 11.17 25.44 -4.24
C ALA A 20 10.07 24.37 -4.37
N GLU A 21 9.22 24.48 -5.40
CA GLU A 21 8.11 23.55 -5.63
C GLU A 21 8.55 22.07 -5.67
N PRO A 22 9.67 21.67 -6.30
CA PRO A 22 10.12 20.27 -6.28
C PRO A 22 10.40 19.73 -4.87
N LEU A 23 10.81 20.60 -3.93
CA LEU A 23 10.98 20.21 -2.54
C LEU A 23 9.63 20.01 -1.85
N VAL A 24 8.65 20.88 -2.14
CA VAL A 24 7.28 20.79 -1.61
C VAL A 24 6.61 19.50 -2.08
N GLU A 25 6.65 19.21 -3.38
CA GLU A 25 6.13 17.96 -3.95
C GLU A 25 6.80 16.73 -3.34
N ARG A 26 8.12 16.78 -3.15
CA ARG A 26 8.87 15.69 -2.52
C ARG A 26 8.36 15.41 -1.10
N GLN A 27 8.01 16.43 -0.32
CA GLN A 27 7.50 16.23 1.04
C GLN A 27 6.04 15.77 1.06
N LEU A 28 5.21 16.20 0.10
CA LEU A 28 3.86 15.65 -0.11
C LEU A 28 3.91 14.16 -0.46
N MET A 29 4.79 13.78 -1.40
CA MET A 29 5.03 12.38 -1.75
C MET A 29 5.50 11.58 -0.53
N ARG A 30 6.43 12.10 0.27
CA ARG A 30 6.93 11.42 1.48
C ARG A 30 5.84 11.24 2.54
N ALA A 31 5.04 12.27 2.80
CA ALA A 31 3.92 12.17 3.72
C ALA A 31 2.89 11.14 3.25
N THR A 32 2.59 11.11 1.95
CA THR A 32 1.68 10.12 1.34
C THR A 32 2.23 8.70 1.40
N GLN A 33 3.53 8.51 1.14
CA GLN A 33 4.21 7.22 1.29
C GLN A 33 4.08 6.69 2.71
N GLU A 34 4.27 7.56 3.70
CA GLU A 34 4.18 7.18 5.11
C GLU A 34 2.75 6.86 5.53
N LEU A 35 1.78 7.66 5.10
CA LEU A 35 0.36 7.37 5.26
C LEU A 35 0.02 5.98 4.71
N CYS A 36 0.37 5.69 3.45
CA CYS A 36 0.08 4.40 2.83
C CYS A 36 0.80 3.25 3.55
N GLN A 37 2.05 3.47 3.96
CA GLN A 37 2.86 2.44 4.60
C GLN A 37 2.40 2.11 6.02
N ALA A 38 2.02 3.10 6.82
CA ALA A 38 1.55 2.92 8.19
C ALA A 38 0.14 2.34 8.25
N THR A 39 -0.75 2.82 7.39
CA THR A 39 -2.19 2.50 7.46
C THR A 39 -2.61 1.34 6.57
N ARG A 40 -1.83 1.06 5.51
CA ARG A 40 -2.15 0.08 4.48
C ARG A 40 -3.52 0.31 3.82
N LEU A 41 -3.95 1.58 3.76
CA LEU A 41 -5.26 1.97 3.22
C LEU A 41 -5.38 1.71 1.71
N TRP A 42 -4.28 1.79 0.95
CA TRP A 42 -4.32 1.66 -0.50
C TRP A 42 -4.16 0.19 -0.88
N ARG A 43 -5.29 -0.52 -0.92
CA ARG A 43 -5.34 -1.94 -1.20
C ARG A 43 -5.89 -2.20 -2.60
N VAL A 44 -5.20 -3.02 -3.38
CA VAL A 44 -5.52 -3.33 -4.78
C VAL A 44 -5.41 -4.83 -5.00
N VAL A 45 -6.42 -5.39 -5.68
CA VAL A 45 -6.33 -6.74 -6.26
C VAL A 45 -5.70 -6.57 -7.65
N LEU A 46 -4.53 -7.18 -7.85
CA LEU A 46 -3.82 -7.12 -9.12
C LEU A 46 -4.43 -8.07 -10.15
N ASP A 47 -4.13 -7.81 -11.42
CA ASP A 47 -4.50 -8.70 -12.51
C ASP A 47 -3.87 -10.09 -12.31
N PRO A 48 -4.57 -11.18 -12.68
CA PRO A 48 -4.05 -12.53 -12.50
C PRO A 48 -2.77 -12.77 -13.30
N VAL A 49 -1.79 -13.42 -12.67
CA VAL A 49 -0.60 -13.96 -13.35
C VAL A 49 -0.81 -15.44 -13.58
N LEU A 50 -0.60 -15.93 -14.80
CA LEU A 50 -0.68 -17.37 -15.09
C LEU A 50 0.58 -18.08 -14.59
N THR A 51 0.40 -19.17 -13.85
CA THR A 51 1.52 -19.97 -13.38
C THR A 51 2.10 -20.85 -14.47
N VAL A 52 3.39 -21.13 -14.35
CA VAL A 52 4.11 -22.09 -15.21
C VAL A 52 4.52 -23.28 -14.35
N ALA A 53 4.31 -24.49 -14.86
CA ALA A 53 4.62 -25.71 -14.12
C ALA A 53 6.08 -25.73 -13.64
N GLY A 54 6.27 -25.89 -12.33
CA GLY A 54 7.59 -25.96 -11.70
C GLY A 54 8.23 -24.60 -11.38
N GLU A 55 7.71 -23.49 -11.91
CA GLU A 55 8.14 -22.14 -11.55
C GLU A 55 7.53 -21.70 -10.23
N ARG A 56 8.36 -21.16 -9.34
CA ARG A 56 7.96 -20.79 -7.98
C ARG A 56 8.02 -19.30 -7.73
N GLU A 57 8.67 -18.53 -8.60
CA GLU A 57 8.89 -17.11 -8.45
C GLU A 57 8.14 -16.37 -9.54
N TYR A 58 7.40 -15.33 -9.16
CA TYR A 58 6.55 -14.56 -10.06
C TYR A 58 6.78 -13.09 -9.80
N ASP A 59 7.02 -12.35 -10.87
CA ASP A 59 7.11 -10.90 -10.81
C ASP A 59 5.72 -10.27 -10.65
N ILE A 60 5.69 -9.17 -9.91
CA ILE A 60 4.50 -8.42 -9.58
C ILE A 60 4.49 -7.17 -10.45
N GLU A 61 3.46 -7.06 -11.28
CA GLU A 61 3.19 -5.86 -12.05
C GLU A 61 2.28 -4.92 -11.27
N PHE A 62 2.73 -3.70 -11.04
CA PHE A 62 1.95 -2.67 -10.34
C PHE A 62 1.37 -1.67 -11.35
N PRO A 63 0.14 -1.19 -11.14
CA PRO A 63 -0.39 -0.10 -11.94
C PRO A 63 0.42 1.17 -11.68
N GLY A 64 0.88 1.83 -12.75
CA GLY A 64 1.59 3.11 -12.66
C GLY A 64 2.91 3.06 -11.87
N ALA A 65 3.33 4.22 -11.37
CA ALA A 65 4.59 4.37 -10.63
C ALA A 65 4.43 4.04 -9.14
N ASN A 66 3.98 2.82 -8.82
CA ASN A 66 3.70 2.37 -7.45
C ASN A 66 4.68 1.29 -6.96
N GLU A 67 4.74 1.11 -5.65
CA GLU A 67 5.57 0.13 -4.96
C GLU A 67 4.76 -0.67 -3.94
N LEU A 68 5.15 -1.94 -3.76
CA LEU A 68 4.57 -2.81 -2.75
C LEU A 68 4.87 -2.31 -1.33
N VAL A 69 3.82 -2.15 -0.54
CA VAL A 69 3.92 -2.07 0.92
C VAL A 69 3.90 -3.47 1.52
N ARG A 70 2.91 -4.29 1.13
CA ARG A 70 2.72 -5.62 1.70
C ARG A 70 1.81 -6.50 0.85
N LEU A 71 2.13 -7.80 0.78
CA LEU A 71 1.19 -8.81 0.32
C LEU A 71 0.16 -9.14 1.43
N GLU A 72 -1.10 -8.84 1.18
CA GLU A 72 -2.20 -9.01 2.13
C GLU A 72 -2.85 -10.39 2.02
N ALA A 73 -3.18 -10.82 0.81
CA ALA A 73 -3.73 -12.13 0.51
C ALA A 73 -3.31 -12.60 -0.89
N ALA A 74 -3.47 -13.88 -1.17
CA ALA A 74 -3.28 -14.45 -2.49
C ALA A 74 -4.26 -15.58 -2.74
N LYS A 75 -4.63 -15.76 -4.00
CA LYS A 75 -5.40 -16.91 -4.49
C LYS A 75 -4.66 -17.57 -5.63
N LEU A 76 -4.76 -18.88 -5.72
CA LEU A 76 -4.22 -19.67 -6.81
C LEU A 76 -5.30 -20.63 -7.30
N GLY A 77 -5.69 -20.50 -8.57
CA GLY A 77 -6.81 -21.27 -9.14
C GLY A 77 -8.12 -21.06 -8.37
N GLY A 78 -8.35 -19.85 -7.85
CA GLY A 78 -9.50 -19.49 -7.01
C GLY A 78 -9.42 -19.92 -5.54
N CYS A 79 -8.43 -20.74 -5.16
CA CYS A 79 -8.21 -21.19 -3.79
C CYS A 79 -7.29 -20.26 -3.01
N ASP A 80 -7.63 -19.94 -1.76
CA ASP A 80 -6.79 -19.09 -0.91
C ASP A 80 -5.43 -19.74 -0.64
N VAL A 81 -4.35 -19.00 -0.86
CA VAL A 81 -2.99 -19.39 -0.51
C VAL A 81 -2.54 -18.54 0.69
N PRO A 82 -2.28 -19.15 1.86
CA PRO A 82 -1.86 -18.41 3.03
C PRO A 82 -0.55 -17.65 2.79
N VAL A 83 -0.56 -16.35 3.05
CA VAL A 83 0.66 -15.53 3.00
C VAL A 83 1.51 -15.84 4.22
N TRP A 84 2.79 -16.16 3.98
CA TRP A 84 3.75 -16.41 5.05
C TRP A 84 3.95 -15.16 5.91
N ARG A 85 3.90 -15.36 7.22
CA ARG A 85 4.22 -14.38 8.24
C ARG A 85 5.37 -14.89 9.10
N HIS A 86 6.08 -13.96 9.74
CA HIS A 86 7.18 -14.33 10.64
C HIS A 86 6.66 -15.25 11.76
N GLY A 87 7.34 -16.38 11.98
CA GLY A 87 6.92 -17.41 12.93
C GLY A 87 5.99 -18.49 12.34
N ASP A 88 5.52 -18.34 11.10
CA ASP A 88 4.77 -19.41 10.43
C ASP A 88 5.66 -20.64 10.22
N GLY A 89 5.09 -21.82 10.48
CA GLY A 89 5.72 -23.11 10.20
C GLY A 89 5.76 -23.48 8.72
N GLN A 90 6.15 -24.73 8.45
CA GLN A 90 6.17 -25.28 7.09
C GLN A 90 4.75 -25.43 6.51
N GLY A 91 4.62 -25.33 5.19
CA GLY A 91 3.35 -25.55 4.48
C GLY A 91 3.24 -24.82 3.15
N ARG A 92 2.13 -25.05 2.45
CA ARG A 92 1.76 -24.39 1.19
C ARG A 92 1.49 -22.91 1.44
N ARG A 93 2.42 -22.03 1.05
CA ARG A 93 2.44 -20.61 1.39
C ARG A 93 2.97 -19.79 0.21
N ILE A 94 2.63 -18.52 0.21
CA ILE A 94 3.26 -17.50 -0.64
C ILE A 94 4.03 -16.51 0.24
N LYS A 95 5.18 -16.04 -0.22
CA LYS A 95 5.97 -15.00 0.47
C LYS A 95 6.46 -13.96 -0.52
N THR A 96 6.68 -12.75 -0.03
CA THR A 96 7.32 -11.68 -0.78
C THR A 96 8.84 -11.85 -0.66
N LEU A 97 9.57 -11.97 -1.77
CA LEU A 97 11.05 -12.05 -1.77
C LEU A 97 11.67 -10.67 -1.74
N ASN A 98 11.11 -9.77 -2.53
CA ASN A 98 11.49 -8.37 -2.65
C ASN A 98 10.23 -7.55 -2.98
N THR A 99 10.35 -6.25 -3.22
CA THR A 99 9.19 -5.38 -3.49
C THR A 99 8.48 -5.64 -4.83
N LYS A 100 9.00 -6.54 -5.67
CA LYS A 100 8.53 -6.83 -7.03
C LYS A 100 8.35 -8.32 -7.33
N THR A 101 8.70 -9.22 -6.42
CA THR A 101 8.66 -10.66 -6.69
C THR A 101 8.06 -11.41 -5.50
N VAL A 102 7.14 -12.32 -5.78
CA VAL A 102 6.60 -13.30 -4.83
C VAL A 102 7.13 -14.69 -5.13
N ALA A 103 7.20 -15.52 -4.10
CA ALA A 103 7.57 -16.92 -4.21
C ALA A 103 6.55 -17.85 -3.55
N LEU A 104 6.19 -18.91 -4.24
CA LEU A 104 5.42 -20.04 -3.72
C LEU A 104 6.38 -21.05 -3.07
N SER A 105 5.98 -21.61 -1.92
CA SER A 105 6.77 -22.66 -1.25
C SER A 105 6.66 -24.04 -1.95
N PHE A 106 5.88 -24.13 -3.01
CA PHE A 106 5.54 -25.34 -3.75
C PHE A 106 5.53 -25.03 -5.25
N GLY A 107 5.65 -26.05 -6.10
CA GLY A 107 5.45 -25.88 -7.54
C GLY A 107 3.95 -25.87 -7.86
N PRO A 108 3.40 -24.78 -8.43
CA PRO A 108 2.02 -24.77 -8.92
C PRO A 108 1.88 -25.64 -10.19
N GLY A 109 0.65 -25.96 -10.56
CA GLY A 109 0.33 -26.50 -11.88
C GLY A 109 0.51 -25.45 -12.99
N ASP A 110 0.37 -25.91 -14.22
CA ASP A 110 0.43 -25.03 -15.41
C ASP A 110 -0.89 -24.30 -15.62
N GLY A 111 -0.84 -22.99 -15.88
CA GLY A 111 -2.00 -22.18 -16.23
C GLY A 111 -2.97 -21.88 -15.09
N GLU A 112 -2.57 -22.05 -13.82
CA GLU A 112 -3.38 -21.61 -12.69
C GLU A 112 -3.30 -20.08 -12.55
N GLU A 113 -4.42 -19.42 -12.27
CA GLU A 113 -4.45 -17.98 -12.01
C GLU A 113 -3.94 -17.67 -10.60
N LEU A 114 -2.78 -16.99 -10.51
CA LEU A 114 -2.26 -16.40 -9.29
C LEU A 114 -2.76 -14.96 -9.16
N VAL A 115 -3.70 -14.74 -8.23
CA VAL A 115 -4.27 -13.42 -7.95
C VAL A 115 -3.72 -12.90 -6.63
N LEU A 116 -3.15 -11.70 -6.67
CA LEU A 116 -2.52 -11.07 -5.51
C LEU A 116 -3.34 -9.88 -5.02
N ASP A 117 -3.57 -9.82 -3.72
CA ASP A 117 -4.17 -8.69 -3.05
C ASP A 117 -3.08 -8.01 -2.22
N VAL A 118 -2.76 -6.77 -2.58
CA VAL A 118 -1.59 -6.04 -2.11
C VAL A 118 -1.96 -4.66 -1.58
N SER A 119 -1.18 -4.20 -0.61
CA SER A 119 -1.16 -2.80 -0.20
C SER A 119 -0.04 -2.07 -0.95
N LEU A 120 -0.32 -0.89 -1.49
CA LEU A 120 0.59 -0.10 -2.32
C LEU A 120 0.95 1.24 -1.67
N LYS A 121 2.01 1.86 -2.18
CA LYS A 121 2.36 3.27 -1.96
C LYS A 121 2.89 3.87 -3.27
N PRO A 122 2.83 5.20 -3.45
CA PRO A 122 3.49 5.83 -4.60
C PRO A 122 5.00 5.61 -4.52
N SER A 123 5.64 5.29 -5.64
CA SER A 123 7.11 5.19 -5.72
C SER A 123 7.79 6.55 -5.58
N ALA A 124 9.11 6.56 -5.44
CA ALA A 124 9.89 7.81 -5.44
C ALA A 124 9.84 8.58 -6.78
N ARG A 125 9.28 8.00 -7.84
CA ARG A 125 9.11 8.62 -9.16
C ARG A 125 7.65 8.99 -9.46
N ALA A 126 6.73 8.76 -8.54
CA ALA A 126 5.33 9.08 -8.72
C ALA A 126 5.11 10.60 -8.74
N SER A 127 4.40 11.10 -9.75
CA SER A 127 3.98 12.51 -9.86
C SER A 127 2.65 12.82 -9.16
N GLY A 128 2.05 11.81 -8.52
CA GLY A 128 0.75 11.91 -7.87
C GLY A 128 0.31 10.61 -7.23
N VAL A 129 -0.96 10.56 -6.85
CA VAL A 129 -1.61 9.40 -6.22
C VAL A 129 -3.05 9.28 -6.72
N ASP A 130 -3.73 8.17 -6.41
CA ASP A 130 -5.14 7.99 -6.75
C ASP A 130 -6.00 9.10 -6.15
N ASP A 131 -7.00 9.55 -6.93
CA ASP A 131 -7.80 10.73 -6.61
C ASP A 131 -8.50 10.59 -5.25
N TRP A 132 -9.05 9.40 -4.96
CA TRP A 132 -9.74 9.11 -3.71
C TRP A 132 -8.83 9.24 -2.47
N ILE A 133 -7.51 9.03 -2.61
CA ILE A 133 -6.58 9.20 -1.50
C ILE A 133 -6.44 10.67 -1.16
N LEU A 134 -6.35 11.54 -2.18
CA LEU A 134 -6.33 12.98 -1.93
C LEU A 134 -7.68 13.46 -1.40
N ASP A 135 -8.79 13.06 -2.01
CA ASP A 135 -10.13 13.47 -1.60
C ASP A 135 -10.41 13.16 -0.13
N GLN A 136 -9.90 12.04 0.39
CA GLN A 136 -10.13 11.59 1.76
C GLN A 136 -9.05 12.05 2.75
N TYR A 137 -7.79 12.19 2.32
CA TYR A 137 -6.64 12.34 3.21
C TYR A 137 -5.73 13.53 2.90
N ALA A 138 -6.17 14.47 2.07
CA ALA A 138 -5.42 15.70 1.74
C ALA A 138 -4.91 16.42 2.99
N ASP A 139 -5.76 16.69 3.98
CA ASP A 139 -5.37 17.39 5.21
C ASP A 139 -4.27 16.66 5.99
N THR A 140 -4.37 15.33 6.13
CA THR A 140 -3.34 14.51 6.78
C THR A 140 -2.02 14.56 6.02
N ILE A 141 -2.07 14.45 4.68
CA ILE A 141 -0.89 14.53 3.81
C ILE A 141 -0.22 15.91 3.92
N VAL A 142 -1.02 16.98 3.87
CA VAL A 142 -0.57 18.38 3.97
C VAL A 142 0.10 18.63 5.32
N LYS A 143 -0.52 18.21 6.44
CA LYS A 143 0.07 18.32 7.79
C LYS A 143 1.41 17.59 7.90
N GLY A 144 1.47 16.37 7.38
CA GLY A 144 2.71 15.61 7.34
C GLY A 144 3.80 16.32 6.52
N ALA A 145 3.47 16.86 5.35
CA ALA A 145 4.42 17.57 4.51
C ALA A 145 4.88 18.89 5.16
N ALA A 146 3.94 19.65 5.72
CA ALA A 146 4.21 20.90 6.42
C ALA A 146 5.17 20.69 7.59
N ALA A 147 4.90 19.71 8.45
CA ALA A 147 5.75 19.36 9.59
C ALA A 147 7.21 19.11 9.18
N ARG A 148 7.42 18.39 8.06
CA ARG A 148 8.75 18.10 7.52
C ARG A 148 9.44 19.34 6.93
N LEU A 149 8.68 20.25 6.32
CA LEU A 149 9.20 21.48 5.70
C LEU A 149 9.54 22.57 6.72
N THR A 150 8.80 22.61 7.83
CA THR A 150 9.03 23.57 8.93
C THR A 150 9.98 23.02 9.99
N GLY A 151 10.12 21.70 10.10
CA GLY A 151 10.83 21.06 11.21
C GLY A 151 10.02 21.04 12.51
N ASP A 152 8.71 21.23 12.43
CA ASP A 152 7.81 21.22 13.59
C ASP A 152 7.56 19.80 14.09
N ALA A 153 8.24 19.45 15.19
CA ALA A 153 8.12 18.14 15.82
C ALA A 153 6.72 17.89 16.42
N GLY A 154 6.01 18.93 16.88
CA GLY A 154 4.67 18.80 17.43
C GLY A 154 3.65 18.45 16.34
N MET A 155 3.73 19.14 15.19
CA MET A 155 2.92 18.83 14.03
C MET A 155 3.23 17.44 13.47
N LEU A 156 4.50 17.02 13.49
CA LEU A 156 4.90 15.67 13.07
C LEU A 156 4.31 14.60 13.99
N GLN A 157 4.28 14.83 15.30
CA GLN A 157 3.64 13.91 16.24
C GLN A 157 2.13 13.79 15.99
N LEU A 158 1.43 14.91 15.81
CA LEU A 158 0.00 14.92 15.47
C LEU A 158 -0.29 14.16 14.17
N PHE A 159 0.60 14.27 13.18
CA PHE A 159 0.51 13.49 11.95
C PHE A 159 0.58 11.98 12.24
N HIS A 160 1.55 11.53 13.04
CA HIS A 160 1.66 10.10 13.40
C HIS A 160 0.44 9.60 14.20
N ASP A 161 -0.06 10.39 15.15
CA ASP A 161 -1.25 10.03 15.93
C ASP A 161 -2.49 9.87 15.03
N GLU A 162 -2.62 10.70 14.00
CA GLU A 162 -3.67 10.55 12.99
C GLU A 162 -3.45 9.28 12.14
N LEU A 163 -2.21 8.93 11.78
CA LEU A 163 -1.92 7.68 11.07
C LEU A 163 -2.38 6.46 11.90
N ASP A 164 -2.13 6.45 13.20
CA ASP A 164 -2.57 5.37 14.09
C ASP A 164 -4.11 5.26 14.16
N THR A 165 -4.77 6.42 14.19
CA THR A 165 -6.24 6.52 14.15
C THR A 165 -6.80 5.98 12.83
N ILE A 166 -6.22 6.37 11.70
CA ILE A 166 -6.61 5.89 10.36
C ILE A 166 -6.36 4.39 10.26
N ASN A 167 -5.18 3.90 10.66
CA ASN A 167 -4.84 2.47 10.63
C ASN A 167 -5.85 1.63 11.42
N THR A 168 -6.23 2.09 12.62
CA THR A 168 -7.25 1.43 13.44
C THR A 168 -8.60 1.36 12.71
N ARG A 169 -9.00 2.44 12.04
CA ARG A 169 -10.26 2.51 11.27
C ARG A 169 -10.25 1.60 10.06
N VAL A 170 -9.17 1.63 9.27
CA VAL A 170 -8.94 0.80 8.09
C VAL A 170 -8.95 -0.68 8.48
N TRP A 171 -8.25 -1.05 9.56
CA TRP A 171 -8.23 -2.41 10.07
C TRP A 171 -9.63 -2.90 10.46
N ARG A 172 -10.41 -2.08 11.16
CA ARG A 172 -11.81 -2.41 11.51
C ARG A 172 -12.68 -2.59 10.27
N GLY A 173 -12.53 -1.73 9.27
CA GLY A 173 -13.24 -1.82 7.99
C GLY A 173 -12.92 -3.13 7.25
N HIS A 174 -11.64 -3.48 7.14
CA HIS A 174 -11.22 -4.72 6.48
C HIS A 174 -11.60 -5.98 7.26
N ALA A 175 -11.59 -5.93 8.60
CA ALA A 175 -12.01 -7.06 9.43
C ALA A 175 -13.52 -7.35 9.25
N ALA A 176 -14.36 -6.32 9.10
CA ALA A 176 -15.78 -6.46 8.85
C ALA A 176 -16.09 -7.02 7.45
N ALA A 177 -15.23 -6.75 6.47
CA ALA A 177 -15.41 -7.16 5.07
C ALA A 177 -15.03 -8.64 4.80
N ARG A 178 -14.37 -9.34 5.72
CA ARG A 178 -14.08 -10.78 5.54
C ARG A 178 -15.38 -11.58 5.64
N PRO A 179 -15.83 -12.25 4.57
CA PRO A 179 -16.97 -13.16 4.66
C PRO A 179 -16.63 -14.23 5.68
N ARG A 180 -17.49 -14.40 6.70
CA ARG A 180 -17.42 -15.57 7.56
C ARG A 180 -17.68 -16.78 6.68
N THR A 181 -16.64 -17.56 6.39
CA THR A 181 -16.77 -18.85 5.71
C THR A 181 -17.75 -19.69 6.51
N ARG A 182 -18.96 -19.90 5.98
CA ARG A 182 -19.86 -20.94 6.47
C ARG A 182 -19.15 -22.25 6.20
N GLY A 183 -18.75 -22.96 7.26
CA GLY A 183 -18.16 -24.29 7.16
C GLY A 183 -19.11 -25.19 6.39
N SER A 184 -18.70 -25.58 5.18
CA SER A 184 -19.31 -26.67 4.45
C SER A 184 -18.81 -27.97 5.08
N GLN A 185 -19.61 -28.58 5.94
CA GLN A 185 -19.47 -29.99 6.26
C GLN A 185 -19.98 -30.80 5.08
N PHE A 186 -19.10 -31.57 4.44
CA PHE A 186 -19.42 -32.79 3.70
C PHE A 186 -18.33 -33.82 3.98
#